data_AF-A0A4Y2ULS1-F1
#
_entry.id   AF-A0A4Y2ULS1-F1
#
_cell.length_a   1.000
_cell.length_b   1.000
_cell.length_c   1.000
_cell.angle_alpha   90.00
_cell.angle_beta   90.00
_cell.angle_gamma   90.00
#
_symmetry.space_group_name_H-M   'P 1'
#
loop_
_entity.id
_entity.type
_entity.pdbx_description
1 polymer ?
#
loop_
_entity_poly.entity_id
_entity_poly.type
_entity_poly.pdbx_seq_one_letter_code
_entity_poly.pdbx_strand_id
1 'polypeptide(L)'
;MDFQTQDDFSLTNNNSPNRLVLALSSKHFTEINIVMSHQTGGSRIPKVNPIALHTYIKQNISQSEMITNMRHTGQGKVLFTTSDPICAAQLLTLTKLLDTSISATVIWENITLTCKQQHRSQN
;
A
#
# COMPACT_ATOMS: atom_id res chain seq x y z
N MET A 1 22.06 13.83 23.44
CA MET A 1 21.19 14.13 22.29
C MET A 1 20.70 12.79 21.81
N ASP A 2 19.69 12.29 22.51
CA ASP A 2 19.21 10.94 22.38
C ASP A 2 17.96 11.02 21.51
N PHE A 3 18.15 10.83 20.20
CA PHE A 3 17.03 10.64 19.28
C PHE A 3 16.50 9.22 19.45
N GLN A 4 15.87 8.95 20.59
CA GLN A 4 14.98 7.81 20.76
C GLN A 4 13.54 8.28 20.56
N THR A 5 13.03 8.06 19.35
CA THR A 5 11.85 7.21 19.20
C THR A 5 11.90 6.64 17.79
N GLN A 6 12.25 5.37 17.69
CA GLN A 6 11.73 4.55 16.60
C GLN A 6 10.23 4.44 16.89
N ASP A 7 9.49 5.50 16.56
CA ASP A 7 8.06 5.49 16.73
C ASP A 7 7.51 4.35 15.88
N ASP A 8 6.96 3.36 16.57
CA ASP A 8 6.10 2.32 16.04
C ASP A 8 4.80 2.97 15.54
N PHE A 9 4.90 3.88 14.56
CA PHE A 9 3.74 4.44 13.88
C PHE A 9 3.22 3.35 12.94
N SER A 10 2.42 2.46 13.50
CA SER A 10 1.55 1.59 12.72
C SER A 10 0.52 2.47 12.01
N LEU A 11 0.88 2.96 10.82
CA LEU A 11 -0.03 3.72 9.95
C LEU A 11 -0.97 2.73 9.28
N THR A 12 -2.20 2.72 9.77
CA THR A 12 -3.26 1.82 9.35
C THR A 12 -4.55 2.57 9.05
N ASN A 13 -5.54 1.86 8.52
CA ASN A 13 -6.86 2.38 8.23
C ASN A 13 -7.66 2.85 9.47
N ASN A 14 -7.17 2.61 10.69
CA ASN A 14 -7.78 3.13 11.92
C ASN A 14 -7.32 4.56 12.27
N ASN A 15 -6.30 5.10 11.58
CA ASN A 15 -5.84 6.46 11.83
C ASN A 15 -6.70 7.49 11.06
N SER A 16 -6.80 8.71 11.58
CA SER A 16 -7.51 9.78 10.88
C SER A 16 -6.75 10.22 9.61
N PRO A 17 -7.45 10.65 8.55
CA PRO A 17 -6.81 11.08 7.30
C PRO A 17 -5.73 12.15 7.52
N ASN A 18 -6.00 13.15 8.37
CA ASN A 18 -5.03 14.21 8.66
C ASN A 18 -3.76 13.67 9.34
N ARG A 19 -3.92 12.76 10.31
CA ARG A 19 -2.77 12.09 10.97
C ARG A 19 -1.93 11.32 9.96
N LEU A 20 -2.58 10.61 9.04
CA LEU A 20 -1.89 9.87 7.97
C LEU A 20 -1.10 10.81 7.06
N VAL A 21 -1.72 11.89 6.56
CA VAL A 21 -1.04 12.87 5.70
C VAL A 21 0.14 13.52 6.41
N LEU A 22 -0.03 13.93 7.67
CA LEU A 22 1.04 14.52 8.49
C LEU A 22 2.21 13.54 8.64
N ALA A 23 1.93 12.29 9.00
CA ALA A 23 2.96 11.28 9.20
C ALA A 23 3.70 10.93 7.90
N LEU A 24 2.96 10.77 6.79
CA LEU A 24 3.53 10.45 5.48
C LEU A 24 4.33 11.61 4.89
N SER A 25 3.89 12.85 5.11
CA SER A 25 4.60 14.06 4.66
C SER A 25 5.82 14.41 5.52
N SER A 26 5.89 13.90 6.76
CA SER A 26 7.00 14.19 7.68
C SER A 26 8.33 13.51 7.30
N LYS A 27 8.31 12.66 6.27
CA LYS A 27 9.46 11.89 5.80
C LYS A 27 9.57 12.01 4.28
N HIS A 28 10.80 12.03 3.78
CA HIS A 28 11.05 11.99 2.34
C HIS A 28 11.06 10.54 1.88
N PHE A 29 10.04 10.14 1.14
CA PHE A 29 9.97 8.84 0.48
C PHE A 29 10.12 9.00 -1.02
N THR A 30 10.96 8.17 -1.63
CA THR A 30 10.94 8.00 -3.09
C THR A 30 9.67 7.29 -3.53
N GLU A 31 9.23 6.31 -2.73
CA GLU A 31 8.03 5.53 -2.94
C GLU A 31 7.42 5.15 -1.58
N ILE A 32 6.09 5.20 -1.50
CA ILE A 32 5.28 4.74 -0.38
C ILE A 32 4.55 3.49 -0.85
N ASN A 33 4.81 2.37 -0.18
CA ASN A 33 4.20 1.09 -0.48
C ASN A 33 3.08 0.81 0.53
N ILE A 34 1.86 0.61 0.02
CA ILE A 34 0.68 0.32 0.83
C ILE A 34 0.24 -1.10 0.54
N VAL A 35 0.12 -1.91 1.59
CA VAL A 35 -0.41 -3.27 1.49
C VAL A 35 -1.80 -3.34 2.09
N MET A 36 -2.74 -3.79 1.25
CA MET A 36 -4.09 -4.15 1.64
C MET A 36 -4.17 -5.66 1.80
N SER A 37 -4.59 -6.09 2.98
CA SER A 37 -4.86 -7.48 3.32
C SER A 37 -6.34 -7.66 3.61
N HIS A 38 -6.82 -8.90 3.56
CA HIS A 38 -8.17 -9.19 4.06
C HIS A 38 -8.27 -8.81 5.55
N GLN A 39 -9.40 -8.25 5.98
CA GLN A 39 -9.57 -7.79 7.37
C GLN A 39 -9.41 -8.92 8.38
N THR A 40 -9.95 -10.10 8.08
CA THR A 40 -9.71 -11.33 8.85
C THR A 40 -8.33 -11.91 8.54
N GLY A 41 -7.49 -12.03 9.56
CA GLY A 41 -6.18 -12.66 9.45
C GLY A 41 -6.24 -14.07 8.85
N GLY A 42 -5.26 -14.42 8.02
CA GLY A 42 -5.18 -15.73 7.34
C GLY A 42 -6.06 -15.88 6.10
N SER A 43 -7.02 -14.97 5.88
CA SER A 43 -7.84 -14.94 4.67
C SER A 43 -7.15 -14.17 3.54
N ARG A 44 -7.55 -14.45 2.30
CA ARG A 44 -7.00 -13.82 1.09
C ARG A 44 -8.04 -12.91 0.46
N ILE A 45 -7.59 -11.77 -0.06
CA ILE A 45 -8.40 -10.98 -0.98
C ILE A 45 -8.56 -11.82 -2.26
N PRO A 46 -9.79 -12.10 -2.70
CA PRO A 46 -10.03 -12.80 -3.96
C PRO A 46 -9.29 -12.09 -5.10
N LYS A 47 -8.85 -12.84 -6.11
CA LYS A 47 -8.31 -12.20 -7.33
C LYS A 47 -9.44 -11.40 -7.97
N VAL A 48 -9.27 -10.08 -8.01
CA VAL A 48 -10.25 -9.18 -8.63
C VAL A 48 -9.87 -8.93 -10.07
N ASN A 49 -10.86 -8.64 -10.91
CA ASN A 49 -10.62 -8.24 -12.29
C ASN A 49 -9.80 -6.92 -12.32
N PRO A 50 -8.68 -6.84 -13.06
CA PRO A 50 -7.84 -5.63 -13.07
C PRO A 50 -8.56 -4.35 -13.52
N ILE A 51 -9.50 -4.47 -14.48
CA ILE A 51 -10.30 -3.34 -14.96
C ILE A 51 -11.25 -2.87 -13.86
N ALA A 52 -11.95 -3.80 -13.22
CA ALA A 52 -12.86 -3.47 -12.11
C ALA A 52 -12.12 -2.82 -10.94
N LEU A 53 -10.93 -3.34 -10.59
CA LEU A 53 -10.08 -2.77 -9.56
C LEU A 53 -9.63 -1.35 -9.92
N HIS A 54 -9.16 -1.14 -11.15
CA HIS A 54 -8.74 0.18 -11.60
C HIS A 54 -9.88 1.20 -11.62
N THR A 55 -11.07 0.79 -12.08
CA THR A 55 -12.29 1.62 -12.03
C THR A 55 -12.67 1.98 -10.60
N TYR A 56 -12.66 1.00 -9.69
CA TYR A 56 -12.94 1.21 -8.27
C TYR A 56 -11.98 2.25 -7.66
N ILE A 57 -10.69 2.13 -7.94
CA ILE A 57 -9.68 3.05 -7.42
C ILE A 57 -9.90 4.46 -7.96
N LYS A 58 -10.16 4.63 -9.26
CA LYS A 58 -10.48 5.93 -9.85
C LYS A 58 -11.71 6.60 -9.23
N GLN A 59 -12.69 5.81 -8.81
CA GLN A 59 -13.93 6.32 -8.20
C GLN A 59 -13.75 6.71 -6.73
N ASN A 60 -12.84 6.05 -6.00
CA ASN A 60 -12.70 6.22 -4.56
C ASN A 60 -11.45 7.03 -4.14
N ILE A 61 -10.47 7.17 -5.03
CA ILE A 61 -9.20 7.85 -4.77
C ILE A 61 -9.07 9.03 -5.74
N SER A 62 -9.17 10.25 -5.20
CA SER A 62 -9.14 11.47 -6.01
C SER A 62 -7.82 11.63 -6.77
N GLN A 63 -6.71 11.19 -6.19
CA GLN A 63 -5.38 11.27 -6.79
C GLN A 63 -4.92 9.94 -7.41
N SER A 64 -5.87 9.20 -8.00
CA SER A 64 -5.58 7.88 -8.56
C SER A 64 -4.47 7.88 -9.63
N GLU A 65 -4.24 9.00 -10.34
CA GLU A 65 -3.12 9.12 -11.28
C GLU A 65 -1.73 9.08 -10.62
N MET A 66 -1.63 9.33 -9.31
CA MET A 66 -0.36 9.29 -8.56
C MET A 66 0.05 7.87 -8.18
N ILE A 67 -0.78 6.87 -8.49
CA ILE A 67 -0.48 5.46 -8.26
C ILE A 67 0.40 4.96 -9.40
N THR A 68 1.63 4.60 -9.09
CA THR A 68 2.63 4.13 -10.07
C THR A 68 2.60 2.60 -10.23
N ASN A 69 2.09 1.88 -9.23
CA ASN A 69 1.97 0.43 -9.29
C ASN A 69 0.75 -0.08 -8.52
N MET A 70 0.14 -1.14 -9.06
CA MET A 70 -0.97 -1.87 -8.45
C MET A 70 -0.83 -3.35 -8.79
N ARG A 71 -0.65 -4.21 -7.79
CA ARG A 71 -0.49 -5.66 -8.03
C ARG A 71 -1.06 -6.54 -6.93
N HIS A 72 -1.59 -7.68 -7.32
CA HIS A 72 -1.86 -8.78 -6.39
C HIS A 72 -0.55 -9.49 -6.02
N THR A 73 -0.38 -9.79 -4.74
CA THR A 73 0.74 -10.60 -4.26
C THR A 73 0.38 -12.08 -4.26
N GLY A 74 1.39 -12.96 -4.29
CA GLY A 74 1.19 -14.41 -4.15
C GLY A 74 0.56 -14.84 -2.82
N GLN A 75 0.53 -13.94 -1.83
CA GLN A 75 -0.10 -14.15 -0.53
C GLN A 75 -1.59 -13.73 -0.49
N GLY A 76 -2.17 -13.31 -1.61
CA GLY A 76 -3.56 -12.85 -1.65
C GLY A 76 -3.77 -11.48 -1.01
N LYS A 77 -2.77 -10.61 -1.11
CA LYS A 77 -2.85 -9.19 -0.73
C LYS A 77 -2.82 -8.32 -1.99
N VAL A 78 -3.14 -7.04 -1.86
CA VAL A 78 -2.95 -6.05 -2.93
C VAL A 78 -1.92 -5.03 -2.48
N LEU A 79 -0.94 -4.75 -3.33
CA LEU A 79 0.06 -3.72 -3.12
C LEU A 79 -0.22 -2.54 -4.04
N PHE A 80 -0.16 -1.34 -3.47
CA PHE A 80 -0.13 -0.07 -4.18
C PHE A 80 1.20 0.63 -3.93
N THR A 81 1.69 1.34 -4.95
CA THR A 81 2.86 2.20 -4.84
C THR A 81 2.50 3.60 -5.32
N THR A 82 2.88 4.61 -4.56
CA THR A 82 2.74 6.04 -4.91
C THR A 82 3.86 6.83 -4.24
N SER A 83 4.27 7.96 -4.81
CA SER A 83 5.15 8.91 -4.12
C SER A 83 4.36 10.02 -3.41
N ASP A 84 3.04 10.10 -3.63
CA ASP A 84 2.22 11.16 -3.07
C ASP A 84 1.64 10.77 -1.69
N PRO A 85 1.91 11.55 -0.63
CA PRO A 85 1.45 11.25 0.72
C PRO A 85 -0.06 11.38 0.90
N ILE A 86 -0.75 12.21 0.11
CA ILE A 86 -2.21 12.35 0.13
C ILE A 86 -2.83 11.12 -0.52
N CYS A 87 -2.33 10.69 -1.69
CA CYS A 87 -2.76 9.45 -2.34
C CYS A 87 -2.55 8.24 -1.43
N ALA A 88 -1.39 8.14 -0.78
CA ALA A 88 -1.11 7.07 0.18
C ALA A 88 -2.07 7.11 1.38
N ALA A 89 -2.39 8.29 1.92
CA ALA A 89 -3.37 8.43 3.00
C ALA A 89 -4.78 8.01 2.55
N GLN A 90 -5.21 8.39 1.34
CA GLN A 90 -6.51 7.97 0.80
C GLN A 90 -6.59 6.45 0.61
N LEU A 91 -5.50 5.82 0.16
CA LEU A 91 -5.43 4.36 0.07
C LEU A 91 -5.52 3.71 1.46
N LEU A 92 -4.85 4.27 2.47
CA LEU A 92 -4.91 3.77 3.82
C LEU A 92 -6.29 3.92 4.47
N THR A 93 -7.11 4.90 4.08
CA THR A 93 -8.45 5.07 4.66
C THR A 93 -9.49 4.11 4.09
N LEU A 94 -9.17 3.35 3.04
CA LEU A 94 -10.05 2.33 2.51
C LEU A 94 -10.27 1.20 3.52
N THR A 95 -11.53 0.89 3.77
CA THR A 95 -11.97 -0.24 4.61
C THR A 95 -12.51 -1.39 3.78
N LYS A 96 -12.78 -1.14 2.50
CA LYS A 96 -13.23 -2.12 1.52
C LYS A 96 -12.45 -1.99 0.23
N LEU A 97 -12.34 -3.09 -0.48
CA LEU A 97 -11.87 -3.15 -1.85
C LEU A 97 -12.91 -3.94 -2.65
N LEU A 98 -13.66 -3.24 -3.51
CA LEU A 98 -14.93 -3.77 -4.05
C LEU A 98 -15.82 -4.25 -2.88
N ASP A 99 -16.22 -5.52 -2.89
CA ASP A 99 -17.05 -6.14 -1.86
C ASP A 99 -16.28 -6.82 -0.73
N THR A 100 -14.94 -6.71 -0.72
CA THR A 100 -14.08 -7.36 0.28
C THR A 100 -13.68 -6.38 1.37
N SER A 101 -13.93 -6.71 2.64
CA SER A 101 -13.41 -5.92 3.78
C SER A 101 -11.91 -6.12 3.94
N ILE A 102 -11.18 -5.01 4.10
CA ILE A 102 -9.72 -5.01 4.12
C ILE A 102 -9.15 -4.31 5.36
N SER A 103 -7.89 -4.62 5.65
CA SER A 103 -6.98 -3.80 6.45
C SER A 103 -5.87 -3.27 5.54
N ALA A 104 -5.47 -2.02 5.75
CA ALA A 104 -4.39 -1.39 4.99
C ALA A 104 -3.27 -0.95 5.93
N THR A 105 -2.02 -1.11 5.51
CA THR A 105 -0.83 -0.68 6.24
C THR A 105 0.25 -0.19 5.29
N VAL A 106 1.08 0.74 5.76
CA VAL A 106 2.30 1.14 5.05
C VAL A 106 3.41 0.10 5.28
N ILE A 107 4.18 -0.18 4.24
CA ILE A 107 5.47 -0.87 4.33
C ILE A 107 6.57 0.17 4.17
N TRP A 108 7.39 0.32 5.20
CA TRP A 108 8.49 1.28 5.24
C TRP A 108 9.76 0.79 4.53
N GLU A 109 9.85 -0.50 4.24
CA GLU A 109 10.92 -1.06 3.43
C GLU A 109 10.74 -0.64 1.98
N ASN A 110 11.79 -0.05 1.40
CA ASN A 110 11.83 0.20 -0.03
C ASN A 110 11.86 -1.16 -0.72
N ILE A 111 10.70 -1.63 -1.20
CA ILE A 111 10.62 -2.88 -1.95
C ILE A 111 11.17 -2.57 -3.35
N THR A 112 12.49 -2.43 -3.45
CA THR A 112 13.17 -2.42 -4.75
C THR A 112 12.75 -3.73 -5.42
N LEU A 113 11.91 -3.63 -6.45
CA LEU A 113 11.54 -4.74 -7.33
C LEU A 113 12.80 -5.20 -8.07
N THR A 114 13.71 -5.85 -7.37
CA THR A 114 14.74 -6.65 -7.99
C THR A 114 14.04 -7.89 -8.52
N CYS A 115 13.51 -7.77 -9.74
CA CYS A 115 13.53 -8.91 -10.64
C CYS A 115 15.00 -9.36 -10.71
N LYS A 116 15.38 -10.32 -9.87
CA LYS A 116 16.59 -11.09 -10.10
C LYS A 116 16.43 -11.67 -11.50
N GLN A 117 17.26 -11.23 -12.43
CA GLN A 117 17.64 -12.06 -13.56
C GLN A 117 18.31 -13.29 -12.95
N GLN A 118 17.51 -14.32 -12.67
CA GLN A 118 17.96 -15.66 -12.39
C GLN A 118 18.46 -16.23 -13.72
N HIS A 119 19.63 -15.76 -14.20
CA HIS A 119 20.43 -16.61 -15.08
C HIS A 119 21.12 -17.64 -14.19
N ARG A 120 20.40 -18.76 -14.06
CA ARG A 120 20.88 -20.05 -13.61
C ARG A 120 22.22 -20.35 -14.31
N SER A 121 23.19 -20.74 -13.49
CA SER A 121 24.44 -21.41 -13.83
C SER A 121 24.28 -22.46 -14.93
N GLN A 122 25.23 -22.50 -15.88
CA GLN A 122 25.99 -23.68 -16.35
C GLN A 122 26.59 -23.43 -17.76
N ASN A 123 27.87 -23.06 -17.81
CA ASN A 123 28.97 -23.82 -18.44
C ASN A 123 30.29 -23.05 -18.27
#